data_AF-A0A0B7GNZ0-F1
#
_entry.id   AF-A0A0B7GNZ0-F1
#
_cell.length_a   1.000
_cell.length_b   1.000
_cell.length_c   1.000
_cell.angle_alpha   90.00
_cell.angle_beta   90.00
_cell.angle_gamma   90.00
#
_symmetry.space_group_name_H-M   'P 1'
#
loop_
_entity.id
_entity.type
_entity.pdbx_description
1 polymer ?
#
loop_
_entity_poly.entity_id
_entity_poly.type
_entity_poly.pdbx_seq_one_letter_code
_entity_poly.pdbx_strand_id
1 'polypeptide(L)'
;MKQSKSTLKKIKLMIPLILMTAVLGACSSNASSSTASSSTQAANATSTSQTKTNTSDYFASEDSDASYDESKATTISLSGSSAKTSGDGASVSGSTVTISEAGTYVVSGTSENVQIVVKAGDSDKVQIVLNGVTMSGTDAAILVENAGKTSLTLADGSQNTISDSSNHSNKDADAAIYSNSDLTLNGSGSLTVDGKYETAIKSEQTLRVTGGTYTLKAAKHGLSAASAINIKDATIDITATEDAIHADNDEDTSLGNLYIQSGTITINAGDDGLHASNIALIDGGTITVSKSVEALEGTNVTINGGKLDLYATDDGINAASDVTGADIFIKITGGDIKVEVGEGDTDAIDSNGDVIMSGGNLDITSTVSAFDFDGTATYTGGTITVNGESRTEITADGPGAGGPGGGGAPGGQGGFGGR
;
A
#
# COMPACT_ATOMS: atom_id res chain seq x y z
N MET A 1 -38.20 -19.56 -7.79
CA MET A 1 -38.49 -18.74 -9.00
C MET A 1 -37.18 -18.12 -9.46
N LYS A 2 -36.99 -18.04 -10.78
CA LYS A 2 -35.74 -17.81 -11.51
C LYS A 2 -34.99 -16.55 -11.06
N GLN A 3 -33.67 -16.67 -10.94
CA GLN A 3 -32.75 -15.54 -10.87
C GLN A 3 -32.77 -14.75 -12.19
N SER A 4 -32.80 -13.42 -12.06
CA SER A 4 -32.70 -12.47 -13.17
C SER A 4 -31.27 -11.93 -13.22
N LYS A 5 -30.46 -12.43 -14.15
CA LYS A 5 -29.16 -11.85 -14.51
C LYS A 5 -29.41 -10.56 -15.27
N SER A 6 -28.95 -9.42 -14.75
CA SER A 6 -28.94 -8.16 -15.50
C SER A 6 -27.67 -8.08 -16.34
N THR A 7 -27.81 -7.92 -17.65
CA THR A 7 -26.72 -7.78 -18.62
C THR A 7 -26.56 -6.31 -18.98
N LEU A 8 -25.46 -5.70 -18.53
CA LEU A 8 -25.07 -4.34 -18.94
C LEU A 8 -24.32 -4.40 -20.27
N LYS A 9 -24.87 -3.75 -21.30
CA LYS A 9 -24.26 -3.58 -22.62
C LYS A 9 -23.19 -2.49 -22.57
N LYS A 10 -21.93 -2.86 -22.85
CA LYS A 10 -20.80 -1.94 -23.01
C LYS A 10 -20.92 -1.16 -24.33
N ILE A 11 -20.99 0.17 -24.27
CA ILE A 11 -20.90 1.08 -25.43
C ILE A 11 -19.43 1.43 -25.62
N LYS A 12 -18.85 1.06 -26.77
CA LYS A 12 -17.50 1.45 -27.19
C LYS A 12 -17.56 2.84 -27.83
N LEU A 13 -16.82 3.81 -27.28
CA LEU A 13 -16.61 5.12 -27.89
C LEU A 13 -15.15 5.19 -28.38
N MET A 14 -14.96 5.16 -29.71
CA MET A 14 -13.67 5.39 -30.38
C MET A 14 -13.46 6.89 -30.57
N ILE A 15 -12.31 7.42 -30.14
CA ILE A 15 -11.85 8.79 -30.41
C ILE A 15 -10.63 8.69 -31.35
N PRO A 16 -10.60 9.39 -32.50
CA PRO A 16 -9.45 9.36 -33.40
C PRO A 16 -8.38 10.37 -32.99
N LEU A 17 -7.13 9.89 -32.96
CA LEU A 17 -5.89 10.63 -32.72
C LEU A 17 -5.51 11.47 -33.98
N ILE A 18 -5.44 12.79 -33.84
CA ILE A 18 -4.96 13.70 -34.89
C ILE A 18 -3.46 13.95 -34.67
N LEU A 19 -2.66 13.46 -35.61
CA LEU A 19 -1.21 13.64 -35.70
C LEU A 19 -0.92 14.99 -36.38
N MET A 20 -0.20 15.89 -35.72
CA MET A 20 0.33 17.11 -36.35
C MET A 20 1.85 17.17 -36.19
N THR A 21 2.55 17.00 -37.31
CA THR A 21 3.99 17.18 -37.46
C THR A 21 4.31 18.64 -37.77
N ALA A 22 5.31 19.20 -37.10
CA ALA A 22 5.98 20.43 -37.51
C ALA A 22 7.49 20.22 -37.47
N VAL A 23 8.14 20.47 -38.60
CA VAL A 23 9.59 20.38 -38.81
C VAL A 23 10.12 21.77 -39.16
N LEU A 24 11.38 22.00 -38.77
CA LEU A 24 12.40 22.93 -39.32
C LEU A 24 12.68 24.21 -38.54
N GLY A 25 13.97 24.41 -38.27
CA GLY A 25 14.56 25.68 -37.84
C GLY A 25 15.99 25.56 -37.32
N ALA A 26 16.92 25.10 -38.15
CA ALA A 26 18.36 25.14 -37.89
C ALA A 26 18.91 26.57 -37.94
N CYS A 27 19.84 26.92 -37.05
CA CYS A 27 20.88 27.93 -37.28
C CYS A 27 22.14 27.56 -36.51
N SER A 28 23.21 27.29 -37.25
CA SER A 28 24.58 27.09 -36.79
C SER A 28 25.27 28.41 -36.44
N SER A 29 26.24 28.36 -35.52
CA SER A 29 27.41 29.25 -35.56
C SER A 29 28.64 28.54 -34.99
N ASN A 30 29.60 28.26 -35.86
CA ASN A 30 30.96 27.82 -35.53
C ASN A 30 31.82 28.99 -35.02
N ALA A 31 32.68 28.72 -34.05
CA ALA A 31 34.02 29.30 -33.97
C ALA A 31 34.96 28.35 -33.20
N SER A 32 36.06 27.94 -33.84
CA SER A 32 37.12 27.11 -33.28
C SER A 32 38.19 27.93 -32.56
N SER A 33 38.76 27.41 -31.46
CA SER A 33 40.15 26.92 -31.34
C SER A 33 40.78 27.11 -29.95
N SER A 34 41.23 25.97 -29.40
CA SER A 34 42.36 25.67 -28.50
C SER A 34 42.66 26.54 -27.27
N THR A 35 42.72 25.91 -26.08
CA THR A 35 43.94 25.71 -25.25
C THR A 35 43.62 24.79 -24.06
N ALA A 36 44.49 23.83 -23.78
CA ALA A 36 44.42 22.93 -22.63
C ALA A 36 45.02 23.57 -21.37
N SER A 37 44.29 23.56 -20.26
CA SER A 37 44.85 23.40 -18.91
C SER A 37 43.75 23.14 -17.87
N SER A 38 44.12 22.28 -16.94
CA SER A 38 43.37 21.69 -15.83
C SER A 38 42.56 22.66 -14.97
N SER A 39 41.29 22.31 -14.73
CA SER A 39 40.52 22.76 -13.58
C SER A 39 39.53 21.67 -13.16
N THR A 40 39.59 21.31 -11.88
CA THR A 40 38.66 20.48 -11.11
C THR A 40 37.20 20.79 -11.47
N GLN A 41 36.49 19.83 -12.10
CA GLN A 41 35.04 19.89 -12.25
C GLN A 41 34.39 19.51 -10.92
N ALA A 42 33.86 20.51 -10.24
CA ALA A 42 32.78 20.31 -9.29
C ALA A 42 31.60 19.70 -10.06
N ALA A 43 31.09 18.57 -9.58
CA ALA A 43 29.91 17.92 -10.11
C ALA A 43 28.74 18.92 -10.06
N ASN A 44 28.36 19.42 -11.22
CA ASN A 44 27.16 20.22 -11.38
C ASN A 44 26.00 19.23 -11.24
N ALA A 45 25.34 19.24 -10.08
CA ALA A 45 24.14 18.45 -9.83
C ALA A 45 23.07 18.90 -10.83
N THR A 46 22.92 18.16 -11.93
CA THR A 46 21.79 18.28 -12.82
C THR A 46 20.57 17.85 -12.03
N SER A 47 19.77 18.80 -11.54
CA SER A 47 18.46 18.52 -10.98
C SER A 47 17.62 17.84 -12.05
N THR A 48 17.55 16.51 -11.98
CA THR A 48 16.54 15.73 -12.66
C THR A 48 15.19 16.21 -12.13
N SER A 49 14.34 16.68 -13.04
CA SER A 49 13.00 17.13 -12.70
C SER A 49 12.22 15.91 -12.23
N GLN A 50 12.13 15.72 -10.91
CA GLN A 50 11.24 14.72 -10.31
C GLN A 50 9.82 15.00 -10.79
N THR A 51 9.20 14.06 -11.50
CA THR A 51 7.77 14.12 -11.80
C THR A 51 7.06 13.96 -10.47
N LYS A 52 6.60 15.08 -9.89
CA LYS A 52 5.92 15.07 -8.61
C LYS A 52 4.56 14.38 -8.75
N THR A 53 4.35 13.29 -8.03
CA THR A 53 3.05 12.61 -7.93
C THR A 53 1.97 13.60 -7.48
N ASN A 54 0.81 13.55 -8.13
CA ASN A 54 -0.30 14.40 -7.76
C ASN A 54 -1.09 13.76 -6.61
N THR A 55 -0.82 14.20 -5.38
CA THR A 55 -1.37 13.57 -4.17
C THR A 55 -2.90 13.62 -4.08
N SER A 56 -3.56 14.53 -4.81
CA SER A 56 -5.03 14.64 -4.86
C SER A 56 -5.70 13.43 -5.52
N ASP A 57 -4.96 12.63 -6.26
CA ASP A 57 -5.48 11.45 -6.95
C ASP A 57 -5.70 10.28 -5.97
N TYR A 58 -5.00 10.33 -4.82
CA TYR A 58 -5.04 9.28 -3.80
C TYR A 58 -5.81 9.69 -2.54
N PHE A 59 -5.79 10.99 -2.22
CA PHE A 59 -6.45 11.56 -1.05
C PHE A 59 -7.37 12.72 -1.42
N ALA A 60 -8.63 12.62 -0.99
CA ALA A 60 -9.53 13.76 -0.89
C ALA A 60 -9.17 14.61 0.34
N SER A 61 -9.51 15.91 0.27
CA SER A 61 -9.26 16.84 1.39
C SER A 61 -9.90 16.38 2.71
N GLU A 62 -11.09 15.80 2.61
CA GLU A 62 -11.85 15.27 3.75
C GLU A 62 -11.24 14.00 4.37
N ASP A 63 -10.31 13.30 3.69
CA ASP A 63 -9.65 12.14 4.31
C ASP A 63 -8.84 12.58 5.54
N SER A 64 -8.20 13.75 5.44
CA SER A 64 -7.38 14.33 6.50
C SER A 64 -8.15 15.23 7.46
N ASP A 65 -9.45 15.46 7.21
CA ASP A 65 -10.28 16.24 8.12
C ASP A 65 -10.75 15.35 9.28
N ALA A 66 -9.96 15.37 10.35
CA ALA A 66 -10.27 14.70 11.61
C ALA A 66 -11.10 15.58 12.55
N SER A 67 -11.55 16.77 12.12
CA SER A 67 -12.29 17.67 12.99
C SER A 67 -13.72 17.18 13.25
N TYR A 68 -14.25 17.50 14.43
CA TYR A 68 -15.64 17.24 14.78
C TYR A 68 -16.10 18.18 15.89
N ASP A 69 -17.41 18.41 15.97
CA ASP A 69 -18.07 19.15 17.05
C ASP A 69 -18.77 18.18 17.99
N GLU A 70 -18.13 17.87 19.11
CA GLU A 70 -18.64 16.92 20.11
C GLU A 70 -20.04 17.29 20.62
N SER A 71 -20.39 18.58 20.65
CA SER A 71 -21.70 19.03 21.13
C SER A 71 -22.86 18.72 20.16
N LYS A 72 -22.54 18.44 18.89
CA LYS A 72 -23.50 18.08 17.84
C LYS A 72 -23.47 16.59 17.50
N ALA A 73 -22.47 15.87 17.98
CA ALA A 73 -22.30 14.46 17.68
C ALA A 73 -23.29 13.61 18.48
N THR A 74 -23.68 12.48 17.89
CA THR A 74 -24.39 11.43 18.62
C THR A 74 -23.36 10.66 19.46
N THR A 75 -23.61 10.49 20.75
CA THR A 75 -22.71 9.76 21.64
C THR A 75 -23.11 8.29 21.71
N ILE A 76 -22.13 7.38 21.67
CA ILE A 76 -22.29 5.94 21.89
C ILE A 76 -21.42 5.55 23.08
N SER A 77 -22.03 5.25 24.23
CA SER A 77 -21.33 4.85 25.45
C SER A 77 -21.40 3.33 25.61
N LEU A 78 -20.25 2.67 25.48
CA LEU A 78 -20.06 1.23 25.62
C LEU A 78 -19.98 0.82 27.10
N SER A 79 -20.69 -0.23 27.50
CA SER A 79 -20.67 -0.74 28.87
C SER A 79 -21.05 -2.22 28.93
N GLY A 80 -20.05 -3.08 29.17
CA GLY A 80 -20.26 -4.52 29.26
C GLY A 80 -20.74 -5.09 27.92
N SER A 81 -21.83 -5.85 27.90
CA SER A 81 -22.38 -6.44 26.67
C SER A 81 -23.42 -5.58 25.94
N SER A 82 -23.47 -4.27 26.22
CA SER A 82 -24.42 -3.35 25.60
C SER A 82 -23.83 -1.94 25.43
N ALA A 83 -24.61 -1.05 24.81
CA ALA A 83 -24.28 0.36 24.68
C ALA A 83 -25.51 1.24 24.98
N LYS A 84 -25.26 2.54 25.14
CA LYS A 84 -26.30 3.58 25.19
C LYS A 84 -26.02 4.64 24.14
N THR A 85 -27.06 5.14 23.50
CA THR A 85 -26.98 6.24 22.54
C THR A 85 -27.64 7.50 23.08
N SER A 86 -27.09 8.67 22.73
CA SER A 86 -27.73 9.97 22.94
C SER A 86 -27.50 10.85 21.71
N GLY A 87 -28.58 11.29 21.07
CA GLY A 87 -28.57 11.89 19.74
C GLY A 87 -29.33 11.04 18.73
N ASP A 88 -29.31 11.46 17.47
CA ASP A 88 -30.04 10.84 16.37
C ASP A 88 -29.15 9.90 15.52
N GLY A 89 -29.75 9.16 14.60
CA GLY A 89 -29.04 8.32 13.63
C GLY A 89 -28.38 7.03 14.15
N ALA A 90 -28.39 6.77 15.46
CA ALA A 90 -27.92 5.51 16.04
C ALA A 90 -28.95 4.87 16.98
N SER A 91 -29.12 3.55 16.88
CA SER A 91 -30.03 2.76 17.72
C SER A 91 -29.31 1.56 18.33
N VAL A 92 -29.81 1.06 19.46
CA VAL A 92 -29.24 -0.12 20.16
C VAL A 92 -30.29 -1.22 20.25
N SER A 93 -29.93 -2.42 19.82
CA SER A 93 -30.73 -3.63 19.97
C SER A 93 -29.86 -4.77 20.50
N GLY A 94 -30.04 -5.13 21.77
CA GLY A 94 -29.18 -6.11 22.44
C GLY A 94 -27.72 -5.65 22.48
N SER A 95 -26.83 -6.42 21.85
CA SER A 95 -25.40 -6.12 21.74
C SER A 95 -25.02 -5.48 20.39
N THR A 96 -25.99 -5.03 19.61
CA THR A 96 -25.73 -4.35 18.33
C THR A 96 -26.10 -2.88 18.43
N VAL A 97 -25.16 -2.02 18.03
CA VAL A 97 -25.41 -0.60 17.76
C VAL A 97 -25.50 -0.43 16.25
N THR A 98 -26.61 0.10 15.74
CA THR A 98 -26.78 0.36 14.31
C THR A 98 -26.77 1.87 14.06
N ILE A 99 -25.81 2.32 13.27
CA ILE A 99 -25.72 3.69 12.72
C ILE A 99 -26.38 3.67 11.33
N SER A 100 -27.46 4.43 11.15
CA SER A 100 -28.30 4.38 9.94
C SER A 100 -28.35 5.68 9.14
N GLU A 101 -27.68 6.73 9.59
CA GLU A 101 -27.72 8.05 8.96
C GLU A 101 -26.30 8.64 8.85
N ALA A 102 -26.12 9.58 7.92
CA ALA A 102 -24.91 10.40 7.87
C ALA A 102 -24.75 11.21 9.17
N GLY A 103 -23.52 11.36 9.65
CA GLY A 103 -23.25 12.13 10.86
C GLY A 103 -21.97 11.74 11.58
N THR A 104 -21.74 12.39 12.72
CA THR A 104 -20.61 12.12 13.60
C THR A 104 -21.08 11.39 14.85
N TYR A 105 -20.39 10.31 15.19
CA TYR A 105 -20.69 9.41 16.29
C TYR A 105 -19.48 9.29 17.21
N VAL A 106 -19.56 9.83 18.43
CA VAL A 106 -18.45 9.74 19.40
C VAL A 106 -18.63 8.50 20.26
N VAL A 107 -17.72 7.55 20.12
CA VAL A 107 -17.73 6.26 20.82
C VAL A 107 -16.73 6.28 21.96
N SER A 108 -17.15 5.84 23.14
CA SER A 108 -16.28 5.75 24.32
C SER A 108 -16.68 4.59 25.22
N GLY A 109 -15.74 4.14 26.05
CA GLY A 109 -15.98 3.10 27.06
C GLY A 109 -15.53 1.70 26.62
N THR A 110 -15.97 0.69 27.38
CA THR A 110 -15.52 -0.69 27.21
C THR A 110 -16.69 -1.63 26.97
N SER A 111 -16.55 -2.55 26.02
CA SER A 111 -17.55 -3.58 25.76
C SER A 111 -16.98 -4.95 25.43
N GLU A 112 -17.78 -5.97 25.74
CA GLU A 112 -17.58 -7.36 25.33
C GLU A 112 -18.74 -7.79 24.43
N ASN A 113 -18.43 -8.22 23.22
CA ASN A 113 -19.37 -8.67 22.18
C ASN A 113 -20.41 -7.62 21.74
N VAL A 114 -20.10 -6.33 21.91
CA VAL A 114 -20.87 -5.28 21.24
C VAL A 114 -20.32 -5.08 19.84
N GLN A 115 -21.20 -5.10 18.84
CA GLN A 115 -20.87 -4.77 17.46
C GLN A 115 -21.47 -3.42 17.08
N ILE A 116 -20.66 -2.56 16.47
CA ILE A 116 -21.12 -1.34 15.81
C ILE A 116 -21.30 -1.64 14.33
N VAL A 117 -22.52 -1.48 13.82
CA VAL A 117 -22.88 -1.71 12.42
C VAL A 117 -23.24 -0.39 11.76
N VAL A 118 -22.54 -0.03 10.69
CA VAL A 118 -22.88 1.12 9.84
C VAL A 118 -23.70 0.62 8.65
N LYS A 119 -24.95 1.09 8.58
CA LYS A 119 -25.94 0.77 7.56
C LYS A 119 -26.64 2.06 7.11
N ALA A 120 -25.84 3.02 6.65
CA ALA A 120 -26.30 4.32 6.17
C ALA A 120 -26.62 4.27 4.67
N GLY A 121 -27.05 5.39 4.06
CA GLY A 121 -27.29 5.47 2.62
C GLY A 121 -26.00 5.43 1.78
N ASP A 122 -26.13 5.07 0.50
CA ASP A 122 -25.01 4.89 -0.44
C ASP A 122 -24.18 6.16 -0.70
N SER A 123 -24.72 7.33 -0.37
CA SER A 123 -24.02 8.62 -0.46
C SER A 123 -23.66 9.20 0.90
N ASP A 124 -24.08 8.55 1.98
CA ASP A 124 -23.94 9.07 3.33
C ASP A 124 -22.49 8.95 3.81
N LYS A 125 -22.05 9.98 4.52
CA LYS A 125 -20.73 10.01 5.16
C LYS A 125 -20.92 9.84 6.64
N VAL A 126 -20.26 8.82 7.19
CA VAL A 126 -20.31 8.50 8.61
C VAL A 126 -18.92 8.70 9.20
N GLN A 127 -18.83 9.50 10.26
CA GLN A 127 -17.60 9.66 11.04
C GLN A 127 -17.81 9.01 12.40
N ILE A 128 -17.03 7.98 12.72
CA ILE A 128 -16.99 7.35 14.03
C ILE A 128 -15.72 7.85 14.73
N VAL A 129 -15.89 8.62 15.79
CA VAL A 129 -14.78 9.12 16.60
C VAL A 129 -14.53 8.13 17.74
N LEU A 130 -13.37 7.48 17.73
CA LEU A 130 -12.93 6.57 18.80
C LEU A 130 -12.25 7.40 19.89
N ASN A 131 -12.89 7.52 21.06
CA ASN A 131 -12.43 8.33 22.17
C ASN A 131 -12.30 7.50 23.45
N GLY A 132 -11.24 6.69 23.53
CA GLY A 132 -10.98 5.84 24.69
C GLY A 132 -11.81 4.56 24.67
N VAL A 133 -11.83 3.89 23.53
CA VAL A 133 -12.64 2.69 23.27
C VAL A 133 -11.85 1.42 23.59
N THR A 134 -12.49 0.44 24.22
CA THR A 134 -11.98 -0.94 24.29
C THR A 134 -13.09 -1.91 23.94
N MET A 135 -13.00 -2.56 22.78
CA MET A 135 -14.01 -3.50 22.28
C MET A 135 -13.40 -4.87 22.03
N SER A 136 -14.08 -5.92 22.51
CA SER A 136 -13.91 -7.27 21.98
C SER A 136 -15.18 -7.72 21.27
N GLY A 137 -15.06 -8.39 20.14
CA GLY A 137 -16.15 -8.97 19.36
C GLY A 137 -15.95 -10.47 19.13
N THR A 138 -17.05 -11.21 18.97
CA THR A 138 -16.98 -12.56 18.40
C THR A 138 -16.72 -12.49 16.90
N ASP A 139 -17.42 -11.58 16.22
CA ASP A 139 -17.23 -11.17 14.82
C ASP A 139 -16.52 -9.81 14.78
N ALA A 140 -16.45 -9.19 13.59
CA ALA A 140 -16.05 -7.80 13.41
C ALA A 140 -16.69 -6.90 14.48
N ALA A 141 -15.88 -6.18 15.25
CA ALA A 141 -16.37 -5.26 16.28
C ALA A 141 -16.96 -3.99 15.66
N ILE A 142 -16.42 -3.56 14.52
CA ILE A 142 -16.97 -2.52 13.67
C ILE A 142 -17.19 -3.11 12.28
N LEU A 143 -18.44 -3.09 11.83
CA LEU A 143 -18.88 -3.60 10.53
C LEU A 143 -19.55 -2.47 9.74
N VAL A 144 -18.95 -2.03 8.65
CA VAL A 144 -19.60 -1.14 7.69
C VAL A 144 -20.25 -1.99 6.60
N GLU A 145 -21.55 -2.24 6.76
CA GLU A 145 -22.34 -2.92 5.74
C GLU A 145 -22.53 -2.03 4.51
N ASN A 146 -22.83 -0.74 4.74
CA ASN A 146 -23.06 0.24 3.68
C ASN A 146 -22.90 1.68 4.19
N ALA A 147 -22.15 2.47 3.43
CA ALA A 147 -22.13 3.93 3.45
C ALA A 147 -21.50 4.43 2.14
N GLY A 148 -21.64 5.71 1.81
CA GLY A 148 -20.80 6.31 0.77
C GLY A 148 -19.33 6.33 1.19
N LYS A 149 -19.08 6.58 2.48
CA LYS A 149 -17.76 6.52 3.10
C LYS A 149 -17.89 6.46 4.63
N THR A 150 -17.03 5.68 5.27
CA THR A 150 -16.86 5.73 6.74
C THR A 150 -15.46 6.23 7.10
N SER A 151 -15.38 7.18 8.04
CA SER A 151 -14.13 7.61 8.64
C SER A 151 -14.08 7.17 10.10
N LEU A 152 -13.03 6.46 10.49
CA LEU A 152 -12.68 6.19 11.88
C LEU A 152 -11.65 7.23 12.32
N THR A 153 -12.10 8.19 13.12
CA THR A 153 -11.27 9.26 13.66
C THR A 153 -10.78 8.90 15.05
N LEU A 154 -9.47 8.80 15.23
CA LEU A 154 -8.84 8.62 16.52
C LEU A 154 -8.77 9.98 17.24
N ALA A 155 -9.61 10.16 18.26
CA ALA A 155 -9.65 11.41 19.02
C ALA A 155 -8.28 11.76 19.59
N ASP A 156 -7.98 13.06 19.70
CA ASP A 156 -6.67 13.52 20.15
C ASP A 156 -6.35 12.99 21.57
N GLY A 157 -5.15 12.44 21.72
CA GLY A 157 -4.70 11.80 22.97
C GLY A 157 -5.45 10.53 23.38
N SER A 158 -6.42 10.06 22.58
CA SER A 158 -7.16 8.83 22.89
C SER A 158 -6.28 7.59 22.65
N GLN A 159 -6.55 6.56 23.45
CA GLN A 159 -6.00 5.22 23.24
C GLN A 159 -7.17 4.26 23.06
N ASN A 160 -7.19 3.56 21.94
CA ASN A 160 -8.30 2.70 21.55
C ASN A 160 -7.79 1.27 21.33
N THR A 161 -8.61 0.27 21.64
CA THR A 161 -8.30 -1.14 21.43
C THR A 161 -9.51 -1.87 20.89
N ILE A 162 -9.33 -2.60 19.79
CA ILE A 162 -10.38 -3.38 19.14
C ILE A 162 -9.85 -4.78 18.86
N SER A 163 -10.63 -5.81 19.13
CA SER A 163 -10.30 -7.18 18.74
C SER A 163 -11.55 -7.94 18.33
N ASP A 164 -11.42 -8.88 17.40
CA ASP A 164 -12.41 -9.92 17.16
C ASP A 164 -12.04 -11.23 17.87
N SER A 165 -12.59 -12.35 17.40
CA SER A 165 -12.28 -13.70 17.86
C SER A 165 -11.79 -14.55 16.70
N SER A 166 -11.08 -15.65 16.99
CA SER A 166 -10.67 -16.61 15.95
C SER A 166 -11.83 -17.41 15.32
N ASN A 167 -13.09 -17.12 15.68
CA ASN A 167 -14.25 -17.82 15.17
C ASN A 167 -15.37 -16.83 14.84
N HIS A 168 -15.45 -16.42 13.57
CA HIS A 168 -16.57 -15.61 13.08
C HIS A 168 -17.80 -16.47 12.77
N SER A 169 -18.96 -15.97 13.17
CA SER A 169 -20.26 -16.40 12.70
C SER A 169 -20.58 -15.81 11.32
N ASN A 170 -20.19 -14.55 11.08
CA ASN A 170 -20.22 -13.90 9.78
C ASN A 170 -18.84 -13.97 9.12
N LYS A 171 -18.65 -14.98 8.27
CA LYS A 171 -17.36 -15.23 7.61
C LYS A 171 -17.05 -14.27 6.45
N ASP A 172 -18.05 -13.55 5.95
CA ASP A 172 -17.84 -12.57 4.88
C ASP A 172 -17.15 -11.31 5.43
N ALA A 173 -17.40 -10.96 6.70
CA ALA A 173 -16.69 -9.90 7.41
C ALA A 173 -15.47 -10.47 8.14
N ASP A 174 -14.42 -10.76 7.38
CA ASP A 174 -13.19 -11.45 7.78
C ASP A 174 -12.13 -10.53 8.44
N ALA A 175 -12.58 -9.49 9.17
CA ALA A 175 -11.68 -8.60 9.89
C ALA A 175 -12.27 -8.08 11.20
N ALA A 176 -11.41 -7.65 12.13
CA ALA A 176 -11.87 -7.01 13.38
C ALA A 176 -12.57 -5.67 13.12
N ILE A 177 -12.09 -4.94 12.11
CA ILE A 177 -12.75 -3.77 11.53
C ILE A 177 -12.92 -4.04 10.04
N TYR A 178 -14.16 -4.15 9.59
CA TYR A 178 -14.50 -4.55 8.23
C TYR A 178 -15.41 -3.52 7.56
N SER A 179 -15.18 -3.23 6.29
CA SER A 179 -16.00 -2.30 5.51
C SER A 179 -16.24 -2.76 4.08
N ASN A 180 -17.50 -2.80 3.65
CA ASN A 180 -17.89 -2.95 2.24
C ASN A 180 -17.69 -1.67 1.42
N SER A 181 -17.35 -0.56 2.07
CA SER A 181 -17.25 0.77 1.47
C SER A 181 -15.87 1.37 1.71
N ASP A 182 -15.61 2.54 1.11
CA ASP A 182 -14.40 3.31 1.38
C ASP A 182 -14.25 3.57 2.89
N LEU A 183 -13.07 3.27 3.40
CA LEU A 183 -12.72 3.41 4.81
C LEU A 183 -11.55 4.38 4.96
N THR A 184 -11.68 5.34 5.87
CA THR A 184 -10.58 6.27 6.22
C THR A 184 -10.25 6.16 7.69
N LEU A 185 -8.98 6.02 8.01
CA LEU A 185 -8.43 6.11 9.35
C LEU A 185 -7.68 7.44 9.47
N ASN A 186 -8.06 8.28 10.43
CA ASN A 186 -7.47 9.59 10.62
C ASN A 186 -7.48 10.04 12.09
N GLY A 187 -7.06 11.28 12.36
CA GLY A 187 -6.89 11.79 13.72
C GLY A 187 -5.49 11.55 14.28
N SER A 188 -5.26 11.95 15.53
CA SER A 188 -3.94 11.93 16.18
C SER A 188 -3.83 10.91 17.32
N GLY A 189 -4.93 10.29 17.74
CA GLY A 189 -4.94 9.26 18.77
C GLY A 189 -4.27 7.95 18.33
N SER A 190 -4.35 6.93 19.19
CA SER A 190 -3.84 5.59 18.90
C SER A 190 -4.93 4.51 18.85
N LEU A 191 -4.69 3.48 18.04
CA LEU A 191 -5.54 2.31 17.89
C LEU A 191 -4.69 1.04 17.87
N THR A 192 -4.95 0.15 18.83
CA THR A 192 -4.46 -1.23 18.79
C THR A 192 -5.55 -2.13 18.24
N VAL A 193 -5.24 -2.94 17.22
CA VAL A 193 -6.17 -3.93 16.67
C VAL A 193 -5.56 -5.33 16.75
N ASP A 194 -6.33 -6.29 17.25
CA ASP A 194 -6.00 -7.71 17.29
C ASP A 194 -7.04 -8.49 16.47
N GLY A 195 -6.75 -8.64 15.17
CA GLY A 195 -7.53 -9.41 14.19
C GLY A 195 -7.17 -10.89 14.27
N LYS A 196 -7.91 -11.62 15.09
CA LYS A 196 -7.68 -13.04 15.41
C LYS A 196 -8.35 -13.98 14.42
N TYR A 197 -9.35 -13.51 13.67
CA TYR A 197 -9.96 -14.33 12.64
C TYR A 197 -9.06 -14.41 11.41
N GLU A 198 -8.88 -13.29 10.72
CA GLU A 198 -7.99 -13.17 9.57
C GLU A 198 -7.33 -11.78 9.57
N THR A 199 -8.02 -10.74 9.12
CA THR A 199 -7.42 -9.41 8.91
C THR A 199 -7.65 -8.47 10.10
N ALA A 200 -6.71 -7.56 10.40
CA ALA A 200 -6.96 -6.56 11.46
C ALA A 200 -7.95 -5.48 10.98
N ILE A 201 -7.67 -4.83 9.84
CA ILE A 201 -8.54 -3.81 9.24
C ILE A 201 -8.67 -4.06 7.74
N LYS A 202 -9.91 -4.17 7.25
CA LYS A 202 -10.21 -4.44 5.84
C LYS A 202 -11.24 -3.50 5.24
N SER A 203 -11.04 -3.13 3.98
CA SER A 203 -12.05 -2.48 3.13
C SER A 203 -12.18 -3.23 1.80
N GLU A 204 -13.39 -3.54 1.36
CA GLU A 204 -13.64 -4.05 0.00
C GLU A 204 -13.49 -2.96 -1.08
N GLN A 205 -13.18 -1.73 -0.68
CA GLN A 205 -12.96 -0.59 -1.57
C GLN A 205 -11.59 0.02 -1.30
N THR A 206 -11.48 1.35 -1.17
CA THR A 206 -10.22 2.01 -0.84
C THR A 206 -10.09 2.18 0.67
N LEU A 207 -8.95 1.77 1.22
CA LEU A 207 -8.53 2.08 2.58
C LEU A 207 -7.53 3.23 2.58
N ARG A 208 -7.82 4.28 3.36
CA ARG A 208 -6.93 5.44 3.51
C ARG A 208 -6.49 5.59 4.96
N VAL A 209 -5.21 5.80 5.19
CA VAL A 209 -4.65 6.13 6.50
C VAL A 209 -3.98 7.49 6.40
N THR A 210 -4.48 8.50 7.12
CA THR A 210 -4.03 9.90 6.96
C THR A 210 -3.60 10.57 8.26
N GLY A 211 -3.24 9.76 9.25
CA GLY A 211 -2.84 10.20 10.58
C GLY A 211 -3.06 9.09 11.61
N GLY A 212 -2.51 9.28 12.80
CA GLY A 212 -2.72 8.41 13.95
C GLY A 212 -1.59 7.42 14.18
N THR A 213 -1.68 6.70 15.29
CA THR A 213 -0.73 5.63 15.65
C THR A 213 -1.45 4.28 15.72
N TYR A 214 -0.99 3.30 14.96
CA TYR A 214 -1.63 1.99 14.85
C TYR A 214 -0.67 0.89 15.28
N THR A 215 -1.16 -0.04 16.10
CA THR A 215 -0.47 -1.30 16.41
C THR A 215 -1.40 -2.45 16.03
N LEU A 216 -1.03 -3.18 14.99
CA LEU A 216 -1.88 -4.18 14.36
C LEU A 216 -1.27 -5.57 14.55
N LYS A 217 -2.10 -6.51 15.01
CA LYS A 217 -1.81 -7.94 14.98
C LYS A 217 -2.88 -8.64 14.18
N ALA A 218 -2.48 -9.51 13.27
CA ALA A 218 -3.39 -10.22 12.38
C ALA A 218 -3.03 -11.70 12.25
N ALA A 219 -4.06 -12.54 12.19
CA ALA A 219 -3.97 -13.97 11.87
C ALA A 219 -3.88 -14.25 10.35
N LYS A 220 -3.98 -13.20 9.53
CA LYS A 220 -3.75 -13.19 8.09
C LYS A 220 -3.04 -11.89 7.72
N HIS A 221 -3.77 -10.86 7.26
CA HIS A 221 -3.20 -9.58 6.85
C HIS A 221 -3.38 -8.45 7.88
N GLY A 222 -2.41 -7.54 7.99
CA GLY A 222 -2.55 -6.36 8.85
C GLY A 222 -3.61 -5.39 8.33
N LEU A 223 -3.31 -4.79 7.19
CA LEU A 223 -4.23 -3.94 6.42
C LEU A 223 -4.56 -4.63 5.10
N SER A 224 -5.84 -4.67 4.71
CA SER A 224 -6.22 -5.19 3.39
C SER A 224 -7.24 -4.28 2.69
N ALA A 225 -7.07 -4.10 1.38
CA ALA A 225 -8.08 -3.45 0.57
C ALA A 225 -8.14 -3.95 -0.88
N ALA A 226 -9.35 -4.05 -1.45
CA ALA A 226 -9.53 -4.58 -2.80
C ALA A 226 -9.37 -3.53 -3.92
N SER A 227 -9.48 -2.23 -3.61
CA SER A 227 -9.27 -1.17 -4.61
C SER A 227 -7.91 -0.51 -4.49
N ALA A 228 -7.58 0.00 -3.31
CA ALA A 228 -6.28 0.59 -3.03
C ALA A 228 -6.06 0.77 -1.52
N ILE A 229 -4.79 0.82 -1.12
CA ILE A 229 -4.34 1.29 0.19
C ILE A 229 -3.51 2.55 0.01
N ASN A 230 -3.94 3.67 0.61
CA ASN A 230 -3.24 4.95 0.53
C ASN A 230 -2.83 5.43 1.93
N ILE A 231 -1.54 5.69 2.16
CA ILE A 231 -0.99 6.03 3.48
C ILE A 231 -0.24 7.36 3.44
N LYS A 232 -0.54 8.23 4.41
CA LYS A 232 0.25 9.41 4.74
C LYS A 232 0.18 9.74 6.23
N ASP A 233 1.23 10.37 6.73
CA ASP A 233 1.30 11.02 8.05
C ASP A 233 0.93 10.13 9.26
N ALA A 234 1.02 8.81 9.10
CA ALA A 234 0.68 7.82 10.12
C ALA A 234 1.92 7.12 10.69
N THR A 235 1.81 6.64 11.93
CA THR A 235 2.75 5.69 12.53
C THR A 235 2.08 4.33 12.64
N ILE A 236 2.66 3.29 12.04
CA ILE A 236 2.03 1.97 11.93
C ILE A 236 3.05 0.90 12.31
N ASP A 237 2.70 0.05 13.27
CA ASP A 237 3.44 -1.15 13.65
C ASP A 237 2.55 -2.38 13.38
N ILE A 238 2.98 -3.28 12.50
CA ILE A 238 2.20 -4.43 12.05
C ILE A 238 2.95 -5.74 12.33
N THR A 239 2.25 -6.68 12.94
CA THR A 239 2.62 -8.10 12.93
C THR A 239 1.51 -8.91 12.25
N ALA A 240 1.82 -9.55 11.14
CA ALA A 240 0.89 -10.37 10.35
C ALA A 240 1.50 -11.76 10.13
N THR A 241 0.65 -12.77 9.93
CA THR A 241 1.11 -14.13 9.60
C THR A 241 1.16 -14.39 8.10
N GLU A 242 0.49 -13.57 7.31
CA GLU A 242 0.69 -13.42 5.87
C GLU A 242 1.21 -11.99 5.65
N ASP A 243 0.61 -11.22 4.73
CA ASP A 243 1.11 -9.88 4.38
C ASP A 243 0.78 -8.82 5.43
N ALA A 244 1.69 -7.90 5.68
CA ALA A 244 1.38 -6.80 6.59
C ALA A 244 0.45 -5.76 5.95
N ILE A 245 0.67 -5.39 4.69
CA ILE A 245 -0.18 -4.48 3.92
C ILE A 245 -0.49 -5.14 2.58
N HIS A 246 -1.77 -5.46 2.34
CA HIS A 246 -2.24 -6.26 1.21
C HIS A 246 -3.26 -5.50 0.34
N ALA A 247 -2.84 -4.95 -0.80
CA ALA A 247 -3.73 -4.34 -1.77
C ALA A 247 -3.97 -5.29 -2.95
N ASP A 248 -5.15 -5.90 -3.02
CA ASP A 248 -5.36 -7.09 -3.88
C ASP A 248 -6.49 -6.89 -4.90
N ASN A 249 -6.14 -6.99 -6.19
CA ASN A 249 -7.09 -7.15 -7.27
C ASN A 249 -6.42 -7.62 -8.57
N ASP A 250 -6.32 -8.95 -8.75
CA ASP A 250 -5.72 -9.52 -9.95
C ASP A 250 -6.64 -9.47 -11.19
N GLU A 251 -7.94 -9.25 -11.00
CA GLU A 251 -8.94 -9.28 -12.07
C GLU A 251 -9.10 -7.92 -12.78
N ASP A 252 -8.93 -6.82 -12.04
CA ASP A 252 -8.98 -5.45 -12.55
C ASP A 252 -7.65 -4.74 -12.24
N THR A 253 -6.78 -4.66 -13.25
CA THR A 253 -5.44 -4.06 -13.12
C THR A 253 -5.44 -2.55 -12.85
N SER A 254 -6.61 -1.91 -12.78
CA SER A 254 -6.74 -0.53 -12.30
C SER A 254 -6.94 -0.43 -10.77
N LEU A 255 -7.10 -1.55 -10.09
CA LEU A 255 -7.31 -1.70 -8.64
C LEU A 255 -6.10 -2.41 -8.00
N GLY A 256 -6.18 -2.85 -6.74
CA GLY A 256 -5.07 -3.54 -6.06
C GLY A 256 -3.78 -2.69 -5.97
N ASN A 257 -3.93 -1.38 -5.73
CA ASN A 257 -2.79 -0.46 -5.71
C ASN A 257 -2.39 -0.05 -4.28
N LEU A 258 -1.09 0.07 -4.04
CA LEU A 258 -0.52 0.63 -2.82
C LEU A 258 0.15 1.98 -3.11
N TYR A 259 -0.21 2.99 -2.32
CA TYR A 259 0.47 4.29 -2.34
C TYR A 259 0.88 4.74 -0.93
N ILE A 260 2.16 5.04 -0.76
CA ILE A 260 2.71 5.57 0.49
C ILE A 260 3.38 6.92 0.21
N GLN A 261 2.75 7.99 0.71
CA GLN A 261 3.25 9.35 0.57
C GLN A 261 4.23 9.74 1.67
N SER A 262 3.95 9.31 2.91
CA SER A 262 4.72 9.59 4.11
C SER A 262 4.29 8.68 5.25
N GLY A 263 5.02 8.69 6.37
CA GLY A 263 4.69 7.94 7.58
C GLY A 263 5.91 7.28 8.21
N THR A 264 5.69 6.59 9.33
CA THR A 264 6.65 5.67 9.94
C THR A 264 6.00 4.30 10.04
N ILE A 265 6.49 3.31 9.29
CA ILE A 265 5.87 2.00 9.15
C ILE A 265 6.89 0.94 9.56
N THR A 266 6.53 0.07 10.48
CA THR A 266 7.35 -1.07 10.94
C THR A 266 6.56 -2.36 10.75
N ILE A 267 7.18 -3.34 10.10
CA ILE A 267 6.50 -4.55 9.64
C ILE A 267 7.26 -5.80 10.08
N ASN A 268 6.50 -6.77 10.60
CA ASN A 268 6.87 -8.17 10.70
C ASN A 268 5.78 -9.01 10.03
N ALA A 269 6.03 -9.47 8.81
CA ALA A 269 5.13 -10.32 8.04
C ALA A 269 5.51 -11.79 8.14
N GLY A 270 4.56 -12.66 7.84
CA GLY A 270 4.81 -14.08 7.62
C GLY A 270 4.96 -14.42 6.15
N ASP A 271 4.36 -13.61 5.30
CA ASP A 271 4.53 -13.56 3.85
C ASP A 271 5.08 -12.17 3.48
N ASP A 272 4.38 -11.32 2.75
CA ASP A 272 4.98 -10.08 2.25
C ASP A 272 4.92 -8.90 3.20
N GLY A 273 5.95 -8.07 3.13
CA GLY A 273 5.96 -6.80 3.84
C GLY A 273 4.87 -5.87 3.30
N LEU A 274 4.94 -5.61 2.01
CA LEU A 274 4.09 -4.68 1.28
C LEU A 274 3.71 -5.33 -0.05
N HIS A 275 2.47 -5.82 -0.16
CA HIS A 275 1.96 -6.45 -1.38
C HIS A 275 0.96 -5.54 -2.08
N ALA A 276 1.14 -5.37 -3.39
CA ALA A 276 0.16 -4.79 -4.28
C ALA A 276 0.05 -5.60 -5.57
N SER A 277 -1.14 -6.12 -5.90
CA SER A 277 -1.34 -6.84 -7.18
C SER A 277 -0.87 -6.03 -8.38
N ASN A 278 -1.03 -4.70 -8.34
CA ASN A 278 -0.70 -3.81 -9.44
C ASN A 278 0.40 -2.80 -9.07
N ILE A 279 0.03 -1.56 -8.74
CA ILE A 279 1.02 -0.49 -8.54
C ILE A 279 1.40 -0.39 -7.07
N ALA A 280 2.69 -0.53 -6.76
CA ALA A 280 3.28 -0.11 -5.51
C ALA A 280 4.08 1.19 -5.70
N LEU A 281 3.57 2.30 -5.17
CA LEU A 281 4.18 3.63 -5.29
C LEU A 281 4.58 4.20 -3.93
N ILE A 282 5.88 4.41 -3.73
CA ILE A 282 6.47 4.98 -2.52
C ILE A 282 7.07 6.35 -2.82
N ASP A 283 6.39 7.40 -2.38
CA ASP A 283 6.86 8.78 -2.49
C ASP A 283 7.74 9.20 -1.30
N GLY A 284 7.55 8.56 -0.14
CA GLY A 284 8.29 8.90 1.06
C GLY A 284 7.90 8.08 2.29
N GLY A 285 8.41 8.53 3.45
CA GLY A 285 8.23 7.87 4.75
C GLY A 285 9.51 7.22 5.26
N THR A 286 9.42 6.64 6.46
CA THR A 286 10.41 5.72 7.02
C THR A 286 9.74 4.36 7.13
N ILE A 287 10.19 3.39 6.35
CA ILE A 287 9.60 2.05 6.25
C ILE A 287 10.66 1.05 6.65
N THR A 288 10.32 0.19 7.61
CA THR A 288 11.19 -0.89 8.06
C THR A 288 10.44 -2.20 7.99
N VAL A 289 10.87 -3.10 7.09
CA VAL A 289 10.38 -4.47 7.01
C VAL A 289 11.45 -5.35 7.65
N SER A 290 11.18 -5.83 8.87
CA SER A 290 12.15 -6.63 9.64
C SER A 290 12.06 -8.12 9.36
N LYS A 291 10.96 -8.56 8.74
CA LYS A 291 10.69 -9.95 8.39
C LYS A 291 9.61 -9.97 7.31
N SER A 292 9.87 -10.69 6.22
CA SER A 292 8.91 -11.05 5.19
C SER A 292 9.50 -12.16 4.30
N VAL A 293 8.67 -12.74 3.42
CA VAL A 293 9.11 -13.52 2.27
C VAL A 293 9.65 -12.53 1.24
N GLU A 294 8.81 -11.65 0.70
CA GLU A 294 9.24 -10.49 -0.09
C GLU A 294 8.99 -9.18 0.67
N ALA A 295 9.90 -8.20 0.60
CA ALA A 295 9.71 -6.98 1.41
C ALA A 295 8.80 -5.94 0.72
N LEU A 296 8.79 -5.91 -0.61
CA LEU A 296 7.95 -5.03 -1.42
C LEU A 296 7.67 -5.68 -2.78
N GLU A 297 6.40 -5.97 -3.03
CA GLU A 297 5.94 -6.60 -4.26
C GLU A 297 4.91 -5.72 -5.01
N GLY A 298 5.01 -5.72 -6.33
CA GLY A 298 3.85 -5.51 -7.19
C GLY A 298 4.19 -5.49 -8.68
N THR A 299 3.19 -5.56 -9.56
CA THR A 299 3.40 -5.47 -11.02
C THR A 299 4.28 -4.29 -11.43
N ASN A 300 4.05 -3.13 -10.80
CA ASN A 300 4.88 -1.95 -10.96
C ASN A 300 5.34 -1.41 -9.62
N VAL A 301 6.64 -1.47 -9.36
CA VAL A 301 7.22 -0.85 -8.17
C VAL A 301 7.89 0.47 -8.54
N THR A 302 7.46 1.57 -7.91
CA THR A 302 8.09 2.88 -8.04
C THR A 302 8.46 3.44 -6.68
N ILE A 303 9.74 3.77 -6.49
CA ILE A 303 10.25 4.44 -5.30
C ILE A 303 10.82 5.80 -5.70
N ASN A 304 10.10 6.87 -5.35
CA ASN A 304 10.51 8.25 -5.58
C ASN A 304 11.29 8.84 -4.39
N GLY A 305 11.13 8.28 -3.19
CA GLY A 305 11.74 8.82 -1.98
C GLY A 305 11.50 7.97 -0.74
N GLY A 306 11.92 8.50 0.41
CA GLY A 306 11.79 7.85 1.71
C GLY A 306 13.10 7.21 2.21
N LYS A 307 13.03 6.67 3.42
CA LYS A 307 14.06 5.83 4.01
C LYS A 307 13.47 4.43 4.19
N LEU A 308 13.97 3.47 3.42
CA LEU A 308 13.47 2.10 3.39
C LEU A 308 14.58 1.18 3.93
N ASP A 309 14.27 0.36 4.92
CA ASP A 309 15.13 -0.73 5.41
C ASP A 309 14.35 -2.03 5.27
N LEU A 310 14.67 -2.78 4.22
CA LEU A 310 13.90 -3.91 3.73
C LEU A 310 14.67 -5.19 3.95
N TYR A 311 14.13 -6.10 4.75
CA TYR A 311 14.62 -7.45 4.89
C TYR A 311 13.60 -8.45 4.37
N ALA A 312 14.06 -9.35 3.51
CA ALA A 312 13.27 -10.41 2.88
C ALA A 312 14.01 -11.76 2.99
N THR A 313 13.27 -12.86 3.09
CA THR A 313 13.87 -14.20 3.01
C THR A 313 13.95 -14.73 1.59
N ASP A 314 13.15 -14.16 0.69
CA ASP A 314 13.18 -14.37 -0.76
C ASP A 314 13.68 -13.08 -1.42
N ASP A 315 12.87 -12.44 -2.26
CA ASP A 315 13.25 -11.23 -2.97
C ASP A 315 13.05 -9.94 -2.18
N GLY A 316 14.02 -9.03 -2.29
CA GLY A 316 13.97 -7.76 -1.58
C GLY A 316 12.87 -6.85 -2.10
N ILE A 317 12.90 -6.59 -3.40
CA ILE A 317 11.87 -5.86 -4.13
C ILE A 317 11.57 -6.67 -5.39
N ASN A 318 10.33 -7.12 -5.51
CA ASN A 318 9.87 -7.94 -6.62
C ASN A 318 8.88 -7.17 -7.50
N ALA A 319 9.05 -7.28 -8.82
CA ALA A 319 8.02 -6.87 -9.77
C ALA A 319 7.69 -8.00 -10.74
N ALA A 320 6.49 -8.55 -10.58
CA ALA A 320 5.97 -9.67 -11.35
C ALA A 320 4.48 -9.50 -11.66
N SER A 321 4.00 -10.20 -12.69
CA SER A 321 2.57 -10.26 -13.01
C SER A 321 2.25 -11.44 -13.92
N ASP A 322 1.19 -12.16 -13.60
CA ASP A 322 0.62 -13.21 -14.47
C ASP A 322 -0.24 -12.65 -15.62
N VAL A 323 -0.56 -11.35 -15.60
CA VAL A 323 -1.31 -10.69 -16.66
C VAL A 323 -0.47 -10.57 -17.92
N THR A 324 -0.90 -11.27 -18.98
CA THR A 324 -0.20 -11.28 -20.27
C THR A 324 -0.08 -9.86 -20.86
N GLY A 325 1.17 -9.42 -21.07
CA GLY A 325 1.46 -8.10 -21.64
C GLY A 325 1.32 -6.95 -20.65
N ALA A 326 1.32 -7.24 -19.35
CA ALA A 326 1.57 -6.24 -18.33
C ALA A 326 2.88 -5.51 -18.60
N ASP A 327 2.89 -4.21 -18.33
CA ASP A 327 4.12 -3.45 -18.22
C ASP A 327 4.68 -3.77 -16.83
N ILE A 328 5.86 -4.38 -16.75
CA ILE A 328 6.47 -4.82 -15.48
C ILE A 328 7.77 -4.04 -15.31
N PHE A 329 7.94 -3.41 -14.15
CA PHE A 329 9.19 -2.72 -13.86
C PHE A 329 9.40 -2.45 -12.37
N ILE A 330 10.67 -2.30 -12.01
CA ILE A 330 11.11 -1.62 -10.79
C ILE A 330 11.76 -0.28 -11.18
N LYS A 331 11.28 0.80 -10.56
CA LYS A 331 11.77 2.16 -10.83
C LYS A 331 12.16 2.90 -9.57
N ILE A 332 13.43 3.29 -9.46
CA ILE A 332 14.00 4.05 -8.35
C ILE A 332 14.43 5.43 -8.86
N THR A 333 13.78 6.48 -8.36
CA THR A 333 14.10 7.89 -8.71
C THR A 333 14.65 8.70 -7.54
N GLY A 334 14.58 8.17 -6.32
CA GLY A 334 15.06 8.79 -5.09
C GLY A 334 14.97 7.85 -3.89
N GLY A 335 15.30 8.37 -2.71
CA GLY A 335 15.25 7.64 -1.44
C GLY A 335 16.60 7.17 -0.93
N ASP A 336 16.62 6.70 0.31
CA ASP A 336 17.70 5.98 0.97
C ASP A 336 17.20 4.57 1.27
N ILE A 337 17.59 3.61 0.45
CA ILE A 337 17.01 2.28 0.37
C ILE A 337 18.08 1.27 0.74
N LYS A 338 17.87 0.57 1.86
CA LYS A 338 18.64 -0.61 2.24
C LYS A 338 17.81 -1.85 1.93
N VAL A 339 18.39 -2.79 1.21
CA VAL A 339 17.78 -4.09 0.92
C VAL A 339 18.74 -5.18 1.40
N GLU A 340 18.22 -6.09 2.20
CA GLU A 340 18.93 -7.26 2.70
C GLU A 340 18.09 -8.51 2.42
N VAL A 341 18.64 -9.43 1.64
CA VAL A 341 17.99 -10.71 1.34
C VAL A 341 18.68 -11.86 2.08
N GLY A 342 17.90 -12.92 2.31
CA GLY A 342 18.33 -14.13 3.00
C GLY A 342 19.34 -14.99 2.23
N GLU A 343 19.39 -16.26 2.61
CA GLU A 343 20.10 -17.30 1.84
C GLU A 343 19.06 -18.07 1.02
N GLY A 344 19.35 -18.38 -0.24
CA GLY A 344 18.40 -19.11 -1.09
C GLY A 344 18.64 -18.81 -2.57
N ASP A 345 17.62 -19.03 -3.37
CA ASP A 345 17.50 -18.38 -4.68
C ASP A 345 16.82 -17.05 -4.37
N THR A 346 17.58 -15.96 -4.31
CA THR A 346 17.08 -14.67 -3.79
C THR A 346 17.74 -13.54 -4.53
N ASP A 347 16.95 -12.54 -4.90
CA ASP A 347 17.38 -11.37 -5.63
C ASP A 347 17.00 -10.11 -4.84
N ALA A 348 17.97 -9.23 -4.58
CA ALA A 348 17.66 -8.00 -3.86
C ALA A 348 16.68 -7.11 -4.66
N ILE A 349 16.78 -7.16 -5.98
CA ILE A 349 15.90 -6.49 -6.93
C ILE A 349 15.57 -7.53 -8.00
N ASP A 350 14.35 -8.07 -7.99
CA ASP A 350 13.85 -8.99 -9.03
C ASP A 350 12.79 -8.30 -9.88
N SER A 351 12.94 -8.35 -11.20
CA SER A 351 11.89 -7.89 -12.10
C SER A 351 11.75 -8.77 -13.32
N ASN A 352 10.54 -9.30 -13.52
CA ASN A 352 10.13 -9.92 -14.79
C ASN A 352 10.03 -8.90 -15.97
N GLY A 353 10.53 -7.68 -15.79
CA GLY A 353 10.56 -6.62 -16.79
C GLY A 353 11.76 -5.68 -16.60
N ASP A 354 11.54 -4.36 -16.66
CA ASP A 354 12.62 -3.37 -16.67
C ASP A 354 13.07 -2.98 -15.25
N VAL A 355 14.38 -2.74 -15.08
CA VAL A 355 14.93 -2.09 -13.88
C VAL A 355 15.46 -0.70 -14.24
N ILE A 356 14.91 0.34 -13.63
CA ILE A 356 15.19 1.73 -13.96
C ILE A 356 15.65 2.48 -12.71
N MET A 357 16.90 2.96 -12.70
CA MET A 357 17.43 3.81 -11.64
C MET A 357 17.92 5.15 -12.19
N SER A 358 17.37 6.24 -11.65
CA SER A 358 17.69 7.62 -12.06
C SER A 358 18.08 8.54 -10.90
N GLY A 359 17.98 8.06 -9.67
CA GLY A 359 18.37 8.76 -8.44
C GLY A 359 18.30 7.85 -7.22
N GLY A 360 18.51 8.41 -6.04
CA GLY A 360 18.48 7.67 -4.76
C GLY A 360 19.81 7.04 -4.37
N ASN A 361 19.85 6.49 -3.16
CA ASN A 361 20.91 5.64 -2.64
C ASN A 361 20.35 4.23 -2.41
N LEU A 362 20.91 3.24 -3.10
CA LEU A 362 20.55 1.83 -2.98
C LEU A 362 21.74 1.06 -2.38
N ASP A 363 21.56 0.56 -1.17
CA ASP A 363 22.54 -0.24 -0.43
C ASP A 363 22.03 -1.68 -0.26
N ILE A 364 22.65 -2.60 -0.98
CA ILE A 364 22.23 -3.99 -1.08
C ILE A 364 23.20 -4.86 -0.29
N THR A 365 22.65 -5.72 0.55
CA THR A 365 23.31 -6.89 1.12
C THR A 365 22.65 -8.14 0.55
N SER A 366 23.36 -8.88 -0.30
CA SER A 366 22.83 -10.09 -0.94
C SER A 366 23.90 -11.18 -1.03
N THR A 367 23.47 -12.43 -0.90
CA THR A 367 24.36 -13.60 -0.99
C THR A 367 24.40 -14.23 -2.39
N VAL A 368 23.39 -13.97 -3.23
CA VAL A 368 23.25 -14.56 -4.58
C VAL A 368 23.28 -13.49 -5.66
N SER A 369 22.21 -12.71 -5.79
CA SER A 369 22.12 -11.67 -6.79
C SER A 369 21.65 -10.34 -6.20
N ALA A 370 22.25 -9.26 -6.70
CA ALA A 370 21.78 -7.92 -6.39
C ALA A 370 20.67 -7.47 -7.34
N PHE A 371 20.65 -8.01 -8.55
CA PHE A 371 19.70 -7.68 -9.61
C PHE A 371 19.46 -8.93 -10.45
N ASP A 372 18.20 -9.34 -10.56
CA ASP A 372 17.70 -10.19 -11.66
C ASP A 372 16.64 -9.41 -12.43
N PHE A 373 16.70 -9.50 -13.76
CA PHE A 373 15.69 -8.88 -14.61
C PHE A 373 15.62 -9.47 -16.01
N ASP A 374 14.39 -9.62 -16.52
CA ASP A 374 14.10 -10.15 -17.85
C ASP A 374 14.12 -9.08 -18.97
N GLY A 375 13.89 -7.82 -18.59
CA GLY A 375 13.82 -6.68 -19.50
C GLY A 375 15.16 -5.98 -19.67
N THR A 376 15.13 -4.66 -19.55
CA THR A 376 16.29 -3.80 -19.70
C THR A 376 16.64 -3.10 -18.40
N ALA A 377 17.94 -2.92 -18.18
CA ALA A 377 18.44 -2.07 -17.11
C ALA A 377 18.78 -0.67 -17.64
N THR A 378 18.24 0.36 -17.00
CA THR A 378 18.58 1.77 -17.27
C THR A 378 19.12 2.43 -16.00
N TYR A 379 20.40 2.82 -16.02
CA TYR A 379 21.04 3.54 -14.92
C TYR A 379 21.52 4.93 -15.36
N THR A 380 20.92 5.99 -14.83
CA THR A 380 21.21 7.38 -15.23
C THR A 380 21.56 8.30 -14.07
N GLY A 381 21.43 7.85 -12.83
CA GLY A 381 21.76 8.62 -11.63
C GLY A 381 21.46 7.87 -10.33
N GLY A 382 21.97 8.40 -9.22
CA GLY A 382 21.92 7.75 -7.90
C GLY A 382 23.25 7.08 -7.52
N THR A 383 23.22 6.29 -6.44
CA THR A 383 24.35 5.47 -5.98
C THR A 383 23.87 4.04 -5.71
N ILE A 384 24.63 3.06 -6.19
CA ILE A 384 24.42 1.64 -5.90
C ILE A 384 25.65 1.13 -5.15
N THR A 385 25.42 0.54 -3.98
CA THR A 385 26.43 -0.21 -3.22
C THR A 385 25.91 -1.63 -3.05
N VAL A 386 26.72 -2.63 -3.38
CA VAL A 386 26.41 -4.05 -3.21
C VAL A 386 27.49 -4.65 -2.33
N ASN A 387 27.13 -5.17 -1.17
CA ASN A 387 28.07 -5.79 -0.22
C ASN A 387 29.27 -4.88 0.12
N GLY A 388 29.02 -3.58 0.23
CA GLY A 388 30.05 -2.56 0.52
C GLY A 388 30.87 -2.09 -0.69
N GLU A 389 30.64 -2.64 -1.89
CA GLU A 389 31.31 -2.23 -3.12
C GLU A 389 30.39 -1.39 -4.01
N SER A 390 30.87 -0.24 -4.48
CA SER A 390 30.09 0.62 -5.38
C SER A 390 29.97 0.02 -6.78
N ARG A 391 28.77 0.09 -7.37
CA ARG A 391 28.50 -0.30 -8.76
C ARG A 391 28.27 0.94 -9.65
N THR A 392 28.75 0.87 -10.88
CA THR A 392 28.60 1.94 -11.89
C THR A 392 27.62 1.59 -13.01
N GLU A 393 27.06 0.39 -12.97
CA GLU A 393 26.07 -0.15 -13.89
C GLU A 393 25.17 -1.14 -13.15
N ILE A 394 23.96 -1.36 -13.68
CA ILE A 394 23.07 -2.44 -13.27
C ILE A 394 23.30 -3.60 -14.25
N THR A 395 23.75 -4.73 -13.72
CA THR A 395 23.98 -5.97 -14.47
C THR A 395 23.25 -7.09 -13.76
N ALA A 396 22.57 -7.95 -14.52
CA ALA A 396 22.01 -9.16 -13.95
C ALA A 396 23.13 -10.02 -13.34
N ASP A 397 22.94 -10.45 -12.10
CA ASP A 397 23.85 -11.34 -11.37
C ASP A 397 23.20 -12.75 -11.25
N GLY A 398 23.85 -13.74 -10.63
CA GLY A 398 23.22 -15.04 -10.32
C GLY A 398 23.37 -16.19 -11.35
N PRO A 399 22.96 -17.42 -10.99
CA PRO A 399 23.14 -18.65 -11.79
C PRO A 399 22.20 -18.72 -13.00
N GLY A 400 22.52 -17.95 -14.04
CA GLY A 400 21.67 -17.84 -15.23
C GLY A 400 22.04 -16.65 -16.11
N ALA A 401 22.77 -15.68 -15.55
CA ALA A 401 23.33 -14.49 -16.19
C ALA A 401 24.44 -14.82 -17.22
N GLY A 402 24.13 -15.67 -18.20
CA GLY A 402 24.89 -15.82 -19.42
C GLY A 402 24.50 -14.70 -20.37
N GLY A 403 25.35 -13.68 -20.48
CA GLY A 403 25.15 -12.53 -21.36
C GLY A 403 24.82 -12.88 -22.83
N PRO A 404 24.40 -11.90 -23.64
CA PRO A 404 23.85 -12.12 -24.98
C PRO A 404 24.92 -12.68 -25.94
N GLY A 405 25.05 -14.02 -25.98
CA GLY A 405 26.10 -14.66 -26.78
C GLY A 405 26.36 -16.14 -26.49
N GLY A 406 25.35 -16.96 -26.19
CA GLY A 406 25.51 -18.40 -25.99
C GLY A 406 24.47 -19.19 -26.78
N GLY A 407 24.84 -19.71 -27.95
CA GLY A 407 23.93 -20.43 -28.84
C GLY A 407 23.39 -21.75 -28.26
N GLY A 408 22.06 -21.87 -28.24
CA GLY A 408 21.27 -23.06 -28.57
C GLY A 408 21.56 -24.40 -27.87
N ALA A 409 20.60 -24.85 -27.06
CA ALA A 409 20.11 -26.22 -27.11
C ALA A 409 18.60 -26.26 -26.74
N PRO A 410 17.77 -27.08 -27.41
CA PRO A 410 16.32 -27.06 -27.25
C PRO A 410 15.82 -28.03 -26.17
N GLY A 411 14.78 -27.59 -25.44
CA GLY A 411 13.76 -28.48 -24.90
C GLY A 411 13.95 -28.93 -23.44
N GLY A 412 13.24 -28.27 -22.54
CA GLY A 412 13.00 -28.73 -21.17
C GLY A 412 11.73 -28.10 -20.65
N GLN A 413 10.60 -28.73 -20.94
CA GLN A 413 9.29 -28.39 -20.39
C GLN A 413 9.34 -28.69 -18.88
N GLY A 414 9.49 -27.66 -18.05
CA GLY A 414 9.46 -27.72 -16.58
C GLY A 414 8.49 -26.67 -16.08
N GLY A 415 7.46 -27.11 -15.36
CA GLY A 415 6.30 -26.29 -15.01
C GLY A 415 6.61 -25.23 -13.97
N PHE A 416 5.96 -24.08 -14.16
CA PHE A 416 5.69 -23.08 -13.14
C PHE A 416 4.89 -23.68 -11.98
N GLY A 417 5.21 -23.21 -10.79
CA GLY A 417 4.57 -23.50 -9.50
C GLY A 417 5.54 -22.97 -8.45
N GLY A 418 5.45 -21.71 -8.04
CA GLY A 418 4.24 -21.12 -7.49
C GLY A 418 4.10 -21.65 -6.08
N ARG A 419 4.61 -20.88 -5.13
CA ARG A 419 4.22 -20.89 -3.73
C ARG A 419 4.36 -19.50 -3.19
#